data_AF-A0AAP5YDB3-F1
#
_entry.id   AF-A0AAP5YDB3-F1
#
_cell.length_a   1.000
_cell.length_b   1.000
_cell.length_c   1.000
_cell.angle_alpha   90.00
_cell.angle_beta   90.00
_cell.angle_gamma   90.00
#
_symmetry.space_group_name_H-M   'P 1'
#
loop_
_entity.id
_entity.type
_entity.pdbx_description
1 polymer ?
#
loop_
_entity_poly.entity_id
_entity_poly.type
_entity_poly.pdbx_seq_one_letter_code
_entity_poly.pdbx_strand_id
1 'polypeptide(L)'
;MKKNDCLCRRYTAKEWGNDETTIEVFIGYKLLREPSSSEPGQFTMVELRRTVTDGKAENWSETKLEGPFEANGPDTIPMSYKDKESQYVSQFLSQGYTFLDEVLVNAETQTVLEGGNV
;
A
#
# COMPACT_ATOMS: atom_id res chain seq x y z
N MET A 1 13.27 -5.11 2.50
CA MET A 1 12.39 -4.12 3.18
C MET A 1 13.00 -3.76 4.51
N LYS A 2 12.90 -2.48 4.88
CA LYS A 2 13.31 -1.88 6.15
C LYS A 2 12.09 -1.39 6.91
N LYS A 3 12.28 -1.03 8.19
CA LYS A 3 11.21 -0.42 8.99
C LYS A 3 10.57 0.75 8.24
N ASN A 4 9.24 0.84 8.30
CA ASN A 4 8.39 1.82 7.60
C ASN A 4 8.26 1.62 6.09
N ASP A 5 8.94 0.66 5.48
CA ASP A 5 8.66 0.28 4.10
C ASP A 5 7.28 -0.40 4.02
N CYS A 6 6.46 0.01 3.06
CA CYS A 6 5.28 -0.71 2.61
C CYS A 6 5.50 -1.26 1.21
N LEU A 7 5.36 -2.58 1.05
CA LEU A 7 5.15 -3.18 -0.26
C LEU A 7 3.65 -3.11 -0.54
N CYS A 8 3.29 -2.37 -1.58
CA CYS A 8 1.96 -1.83 -1.77
C CYS A 8 1.58 -1.95 -3.27
N ARG A 9 0.33 -2.32 -3.58
CA ARG A 9 -0.24 -2.20 -4.94
C ARG A 9 -0.94 -0.86 -5.07
N ARG A 10 -0.59 -0.11 -6.11
CA ARG A 10 -1.15 1.22 -6.40
C ARG A 10 -2.31 1.12 -7.37
N TYR A 11 -3.37 1.86 -7.05
CA TYR A 11 -4.58 2.00 -7.84
C TYR A 11 -4.92 3.48 -8.00
N THR A 12 -5.54 3.84 -9.11
CA THR A 12 -5.93 5.22 -9.40
C THR A 12 -7.37 5.33 -9.86
N ALA A 13 -8.04 6.42 -9.50
CA ALA A 13 -9.35 6.79 -10.02
C ALA A 13 -9.37 8.29 -10.31
N LYS A 14 -10.08 8.71 -11.34
CA LYS A 14 -10.35 10.13 -11.56
C LYS A 14 -11.40 10.62 -10.58
N GLU A 15 -11.22 11.83 -10.06
CA GLU A 15 -12.24 12.47 -9.24
C GLU A 15 -13.46 12.82 -10.11
N TRP A 16 -14.67 12.53 -9.60
CA TRP A 16 -15.88 12.79 -10.36
C TRP A 16 -16.05 14.29 -10.62
N GLY A 17 -16.09 14.67 -11.89
CA GLY A 17 -16.26 16.08 -12.29
C GLY A 17 -14.97 16.91 -12.29
N ASN A 18 -13.81 16.29 -12.04
CA ASN A 18 -12.51 16.94 -12.16
C ASN A 18 -11.48 16.02 -12.83
N ASP A 19 -11.29 16.20 -14.13
CA ASP A 19 -10.36 15.39 -14.94
C ASP A 19 -8.88 15.64 -14.61
N GLU A 20 -8.56 16.74 -13.91
CA GLU A 20 -7.21 17.12 -13.50
C GLU A 20 -6.82 16.54 -12.13
N THR A 21 -7.79 15.98 -11.40
CA THR A 21 -7.57 15.34 -10.10
C THR A 21 -7.65 13.81 -10.22
N THR A 22 -6.58 13.16 -9.78
CA THR A 22 -6.50 11.70 -9.63
C THR A 22 -6.37 11.34 -8.16
N ILE A 23 -7.18 10.40 -7.69
CA ILE A 23 -7.05 9.78 -6.38
C ILE A 23 -6.17 8.55 -6.55
N GLU A 24 -5.05 8.51 -5.82
CA GLU A 24 -4.22 7.31 -5.73
C GLU A 24 -4.46 6.61 -4.40
N VAL A 25 -4.68 5.30 -4.46
CA VAL A 25 -4.83 4.41 -3.31
C VAL A 25 -3.78 3.31 -3.39
N PHE A 26 -3.12 3.04 -2.27
CA PHE A 26 -2.09 2.04 -2.11
C PHE A 26 -2.58 1.06 -1.05
N ILE A 27 -2.55 -0.22 -1.36
CA ILE A 27 -2.94 -1.26 -0.42
C ILE A 27 -1.81 -2.25 -0.30
N GLY A 28 -1.43 -2.60 0.94
CA GLY A 28 -0.36 -3.56 1.14
C GLY A 28 0.12 -3.63 2.57
N TYR A 29 1.38 -4.01 2.75
CA TYR A 29 1.93 -4.41 4.04
C TYR A 29 3.11 -3.54 4.45
N LYS A 30 2.94 -2.82 5.55
CA LYS A 30 3.95 -1.98 6.18
C LYS A 30 4.75 -2.77 7.21
N LEU A 31 6.08 -2.71 7.13
CA LEU A 31 6.99 -3.31 8.10
C LEU A 31 7.11 -2.40 9.33
N LEU A 32 6.65 -2.89 10.48
CA LEU A 32 6.76 -2.21 11.78
C LEU A 32 8.06 -2.56 12.52
N ARG A 33 8.52 -3.80 12.37
CA ARG A 33 9.77 -4.32 12.94
C ARG A 33 10.43 -5.25 11.94
N GLU A 34 11.72 -5.03 11.68
CA GLU A 34 12.51 -5.93 10.84
C GLU A 34 12.67 -7.32 11.49
N PRO A 35 12.63 -8.41 10.70
CA PRO A 35 12.94 -9.74 11.21
C PRO A 35 14.39 -9.79 11.70
N SER A 36 14.62 -10.58 12.76
CA SER A 36 15.95 -10.87 13.30
C SER A 36 16.19 -12.39 13.29
N SER A 37 17.38 -12.82 13.71
CA SER A 37 17.69 -14.25 13.84
C SER A 37 16.87 -14.96 14.92
N SER A 38 16.27 -14.22 15.86
CA SER A 38 15.54 -14.76 17.02
C SER A 38 14.04 -14.44 17.03
N GLU A 39 13.60 -13.43 16.28
CA GLU A 39 12.21 -12.98 16.24
C GLU A 39 11.77 -12.67 14.81
N PRO A 40 10.55 -13.07 14.41
CA PRO A 40 10.01 -12.69 13.12
C PRO A 40 9.79 -11.18 13.01
N GLY A 41 9.73 -10.70 11.78
CA GLY A 41 9.34 -9.33 11.50
C GLY A 41 7.88 -9.09 11.91
N GLN A 42 7.52 -7.83 12.12
CA GLN A 42 6.15 -7.44 12.44
C GLN A 42 5.62 -6.57 11.32
N PHE A 43 4.47 -6.94 10.78
CA PHE A 43 3.80 -6.27 9.68
C PHE A 43 2.40 -5.81 10.10
N THR A 44 1.88 -4.82 9.38
CA THR A 44 0.48 -4.41 9.44
C THR A 44 0.01 -4.11 8.03
N MET A 45 -1.24 -4.43 7.75
CA MET A 45 -1.86 -4.08 6.48
C MET A 45 -2.36 -2.64 6.54
N VAL A 46 -2.06 -1.84 5.52
CA VAL A 46 -2.42 -0.42 5.46
C VAL A 46 -3.02 -0.06 4.11
N GLU A 47 -3.93 0.92 4.13
CA GLU A 47 -4.29 1.73 2.97
C GLU A 47 -3.52 3.06 3.08
N LEU A 48 -2.77 3.44 2.05
CA LEU A 48 -2.30 4.81 1.89
C LEU A 48 -3.15 5.46 0.80
N ARG A 49 -3.54 6.72 0.99
CA ARG A 49 -4.35 7.46 0.03
C ARG A 49 -3.82 8.86 -0.15
N ARG A 50 -3.65 9.31 -1.39
CA ARG A 50 -3.35 10.70 -1.72
C ARG A 50 -4.15 11.20 -2.91
N THR A 51 -4.27 12.51 -2.98
CA THR A 51 -4.80 13.22 -4.14
C THR A 51 -3.65 13.76 -4.97
N VAL A 52 -3.76 13.68 -6.30
CA VAL A 52 -2.82 14.25 -7.25
C VAL A 52 -3.59 15.23 -8.13
N THR A 53 -3.28 16.52 -8.01
CA THR A 53 -3.93 17.59 -8.78
C THR A 53 -2.89 18.27 -9.65
N ASP A 54 -3.12 18.37 -10.96
CA ASP A 54 -2.17 18.95 -11.92
C ASP A 54 -0.75 18.34 -11.82
N GLY A 55 -0.67 17.03 -11.60
CA GLY A 55 0.59 16.30 -11.43
C GLY A 55 1.32 16.57 -10.11
N LYS A 56 0.73 17.36 -9.21
CA LYS A 56 1.26 17.59 -7.85
C LYS A 56 0.56 16.65 -6.87
N ALA A 57 1.34 15.75 -6.30
CA ALA A 57 0.88 14.84 -5.27
C ALA A 57 0.82 15.55 -3.90
N GLU A 58 -0.33 15.44 -3.24
CA GLU A 58 -0.46 15.78 -1.83
C GLU A 58 0.18 14.70 -0.94
N ASN A 59 0.33 15.04 0.34
CA ASN A 59 0.71 14.06 1.36
C ASN A 59 -0.33 12.95 1.42
N TRP A 60 0.11 11.70 1.48
CA TRP A 60 -0.79 10.57 1.70
C TRP A 60 -1.25 10.50 3.16
N SER A 61 -2.49 10.08 3.34
CA SER A 61 -3.04 9.62 4.61
C SER A 61 -2.87 8.11 4.74
N GLU A 62 -2.52 7.63 5.94
CA GLU A 62 -2.37 6.21 6.25
C GLU A 62 -3.56 5.74 7.10
N THR A 63 -4.21 4.68 6.65
CA THR A 63 -5.25 3.97 7.41
C THR A 63 -4.77 2.56 7.70
N LYS A 64 -4.73 2.19 8.98
CA LYS A 64 -4.44 0.81 9.39
C LYS A 64 -5.67 -0.05 9.20
N LEU A 65 -5.53 -1.14 8.46
CA LEU A 65 -6.62 -2.06 8.17
C LEU A 65 -6.56 -3.29 9.06
N GLU A 66 -5.39 -3.94 9.13
CA GLU A 66 -5.24 -5.23 9.80
C GLU A 66 -3.89 -5.40 10.50
N GLY A 67 -3.87 -6.24 11.54
CA GLY A 67 -2.67 -6.56 12.32
C GLY A 67 -2.55 -5.78 13.64
N PRO A 68 -1.34 -5.72 14.24
CA PRO A 68 -0.08 -6.26 13.71
C PRO A 68 -0.04 -7.79 13.69
N PHE A 69 0.82 -8.36 12.86
CA PHE A 69 1.07 -9.80 12.76
C PHE A 69 2.52 -10.11 12.42
N GLU A 70 2.93 -11.36 12.62
CA GLU A 70 4.30 -11.80 12.42
C GLU A 70 4.51 -12.42 11.02
N ALA A 71 5.61 -12.05 10.37
CA ALA A 71 6.09 -12.64 9.13
C ALA A 71 7.60 -12.37 8.97
N ASN A 72 8.31 -13.18 8.19
CA ASN A 72 9.74 -12.98 7.91
C ASN A 72 9.98 -12.18 6.62
N GLY A 73 8.94 -11.88 5.88
CA GLY A 73 8.96 -11.17 4.60
C GLY A 73 7.62 -11.26 3.87
N PRO A 74 7.43 -10.53 2.76
CA PRO A 74 6.18 -10.50 1.99
C PRO A 74 5.66 -11.88 1.58
N ASP A 75 6.57 -12.78 1.18
CA ASP A 75 6.19 -14.12 0.74
C ASP A 75 5.60 -14.97 1.87
N THR A 76 6.03 -14.71 3.11
CA THR A 76 5.62 -15.43 4.32
C THR A 76 4.41 -14.82 5.02
N ILE A 77 3.82 -13.76 4.45
CA ILE A 77 2.60 -13.16 5.00
C ILE A 77 1.48 -14.22 5.02
N PRO A 78 0.78 -14.43 6.14
CA PRO A 78 -0.27 -15.45 6.24
C PRO A 78 -1.36 -15.24 5.19
N MET A 79 -1.84 -16.34 4.61
CA MET A 79 -2.87 -16.31 3.55
C MET A 79 -4.14 -15.57 3.96
N SER A 80 -4.53 -15.62 5.24
CA SER A 80 -5.68 -14.85 5.74
C SER A 80 -5.57 -13.35 5.50
N TYR A 81 -4.36 -12.78 5.57
CA TYR A 81 -4.13 -11.37 5.27
C TYR A 81 -4.06 -11.09 3.77
N LYS A 82 -3.60 -12.04 2.95
CA LYS A 82 -3.63 -11.96 1.47
C LYS A 82 -5.05 -12.05 0.93
N ASP A 83 -5.90 -12.86 1.55
CA ASP A 83 -7.32 -12.95 1.24
C ASP A 83 -8.03 -11.63 1.56
N LYS A 84 -7.72 -11.02 2.71
CA LYS A 84 -8.23 -9.69 3.07
C LYS A 84 -7.77 -8.62 2.09
N GLU A 85 -6.47 -8.58 1.74
CA GLU A 85 -5.95 -7.69 0.69
C GLU A 85 -6.74 -7.84 -0.61
N SER A 86 -7.00 -9.08 -1.04
CA SER A 86 -7.80 -9.36 -2.23
C SER A 86 -9.24 -8.84 -2.13
N GLN A 87 -9.84 -8.83 -0.94
CA GLN A 87 -11.16 -8.24 -0.71
C GLN A 87 -11.13 -6.71 -0.86
N TYR A 88 -10.14 -6.02 -0.29
CA TYR A 88 -9.98 -4.57 -0.47
C TYR A 88 -9.71 -4.22 -1.93
N VAL A 89 -8.84 -4.97 -2.62
CA VAL A 89 -8.60 -4.82 -4.06
C VAL A 89 -9.91 -4.95 -4.84
N SER A 90 -10.72 -5.96 -4.55
CA SER A 90 -12.02 -6.15 -5.21
C SER A 90 -12.96 -4.97 -4.99
N GLN A 91 -12.95 -4.38 -3.78
CA GLN A 91 -13.72 -3.16 -3.48
C GLN A 91 -13.25 -1.97 -4.31
N PHE A 92 -11.94 -1.71 -4.40
CA PHE A 92 -11.42 -0.60 -5.20
C PHE A 92 -11.78 -0.76 -6.68
N LEU A 93 -11.60 -1.97 -7.24
CA LEU A 93 -11.98 -2.25 -8.62
C LEU A 93 -13.48 -2.02 -8.85
N SER A 94 -14.34 -2.41 -7.90
CA SER A 94 -15.79 -2.16 -8.00
C SER A 94 -16.18 -0.68 -7.91
N GLN A 95 -15.33 0.15 -7.29
CA GLN A 95 -15.49 1.60 -7.19
C GLN A 95 -14.92 2.35 -8.40
N GLY A 96 -14.37 1.64 -9.39
CA GLY A 96 -13.83 2.23 -10.62
C GLY A 96 -12.35 2.60 -10.54
N TYR A 97 -11.63 2.17 -9.50
CA TYR A 97 -10.18 2.31 -9.48
C TYR A 97 -9.53 1.32 -10.46
N THR A 98 -8.43 1.74 -11.07
CA THR A 98 -7.63 0.94 -12.01
C THR A 98 -6.28 0.63 -11.39
N PHE A 99 -5.82 -0.62 -11.51
CA PHE A 99 -4.47 -1.00 -11.10
C PHE A 99 -3.42 -0.26 -11.92
N LEU A 100 -2.39 0.26 -11.26
CA LEU A 100 -1.29 0.97 -11.91
C LEU A 100 -0.01 0.13 -11.89
N ASP A 101 0.49 -0.20 -10.71
CA ASP A 101 1.73 -0.96 -10.50
C ASP A 101 1.84 -1.47 -9.05
N GLU A 102 2.83 -2.33 -8.81
CA GLU A 102 3.30 -2.67 -7.47
C GLU A 102 4.52 -1.80 -7.14
N VAL A 103 4.54 -1.23 -5.93
CA VAL A 103 5.54 -0.27 -5.50
C VAL A 103 6.01 -0.56 -4.08
N LEU A 104 7.29 -0.29 -3.82
CA LEU A 104 7.83 -0.18 -2.48
C LEU A 104 7.83 1.28 -2.08
N VAL A 105 7.12 1.64 -1.02
CA VAL A 105 7.09 3.01 -0.50
C VAL A 105 7.69 3.07 0.89
N ASN A 106 8.32 4.17 1.25
CA ASN A 106 8.60 4.49 2.64
C ASN A 106 7.45 5.33 3.21
N ALA A 107 6.70 4.78 4.15
CA ALA A 107 5.53 5.44 4.72
C ALA A 107 5.88 6.62 5.63
N GLU A 108 7.10 6.66 6.17
CA GLU A 108 7.56 7.77 7.02
C GLU A 108 8.00 8.97 6.17
N THR A 109 8.87 8.75 5.18
CA THR A 109 9.33 9.82 4.28
C THR A 109 8.36 10.13 3.16
N GLN A 110 7.26 9.38 3.06
CA GLN A 110 6.23 9.62 2.08
C GLN A 110 6.80 9.57 0.64
N THR A 111 7.56 8.53 0.32
CA THR A 111 8.29 8.43 -0.96
C THR A 111 8.16 7.03 -1.58
N VAL A 112 8.01 6.96 -2.90
CA VAL A 112 8.18 5.70 -3.65
C VAL A 112 9.68 5.41 -3.78
N LEU A 113 10.12 4.28 -3.22
CA LEU A 113 11.51 3.84 -3.25
C LEU A 113 11.81 3.01 -4.49
N GLU A 114 10.90 2.10 -4.85
CA GLU A 114 11.00 1.24 -6.02
C GLU A 114 9.64 1.13 -6.70
N GLY A 115 9.63 1.18 -8.03
CA GLY A 115 8.44 1.03 -8.86
C GLY A 115 8.83 1.07 -10.33
N GLY A 116 8.48 0.03 -11.09
CA GLY A 116 8.79 -0.02 -12.51
C GLY A 116 8.74 -1.42 -13.13
N ASN A 117 7.66 -1.65 -13.86
CA ASN A 117 7.32 -2.75 -14.78
C ASN A 117 7.09 -4.16 -14.19
N VAL A 118 5.84 -4.61 -14.35
CA VAL A 118 5.49 -6.01 -14.53
C VAL A 118 6.31 -6.63 -15.65
#